data_AF-A0A945QML5-F1
#
_entry.id   AF-A0A945QML5-F1
#
_cell.length_a   1.000
_cell.length_b   1.000
_cell.length_c   1.000
_cell.angle_alpha   90.00
_cell.angle_beta   90.00
_cell.angle_gamma   90.00
#
_symmetry.space_group_name_H-M   'P 1'
#
loop_
_entity.id
_entity.type
_entity.pdbx_description
1 polymer ?
#
loop_
_entity_poly.entity_id
_entity_poly.type
_entity_poly.pdbx_seq_one_letter_code
_entity_poly.pdbx_strand_id
1 'polypeptide(L)'
;TDGLKLAANVAGMLIAFISIIAMFNYLLSFANTSIDQILGLLFQPLAWTMGIPWEDSAIVGTLMGKKIAFTELIAFGDLKNIIATGQISDRSALIASYALCGFANFGSIGIQLGGIGGMAPERKKDLSKLVTKAMIGGAIASWLTATIAGLII
;
A
#
# COMPACT_ATOMS: atom_id res chain seq x y z
N THR A 1 8.91 -2.74 -28.00
CA THR A 1 9.06 -1.28 -27.88
C THR A 1 7.99 -0.66 -26.98
N ASP A 2 6.73 -1.11 -27.05
CA ASP A 2 5.64 -0.53 -26.23
C ASP A 2 5.76 -0.83 -24.74
N GLY A 3 6.22 -2.03 -24.37
CA GLY A 3 6.50 -2.37 -22.97
C GLY A 3 7.60 -1.51 -22.35
N LEU A 4 8.61 -1.10 -23.13
CA LEU A 4 9.68 -0.22 -22.67
C LEU A 4 9.16 1.21 -22.42
N LYS A 5 8.30 1.72 -23.32
CA LYS A 5 7.63 3.02 -23.13
C LYS A 5 6.71 3.00 -21.92
N LEU A 6 5.95 1.92 -21.73
CA LEU A 6 5.11 1.73 -20.57
C LEU A 6 5.93 1.72 -19.28
N ALA A 7 7.02 0.94 -19.23
CA ALA A 7 7.90 0.86 -18.08
C ALA A 7 8.52 2.22 -17.73
N ALA A 8 8.99 2.98 -18.73
CA ALA A 8 9.53 4.33 -18.52
C ALA A 8 8.48 5.30 -17.95
N ASN A 9 7.25 5.26 -18.46
CA ASN A 9 6.15 6.09 -17.95
C ASN A 9 5.79 5.73 -16.50
N VAL A 10 5.77 4.44 -16.16
CA VAL A 10 5.52 3.95 -14.80
C VAL A 10 6.64 4.39 -13.85
N ALA A 11 7.90 4.23 -14.24
CA ALA A 11 9.04 4.64 -13.43
C ALA A 11 9.04 6.15 -13.15
N GLY A 12 8.84 6.98 -14.17
CA GLY A 12 8.78 8.44 -14.00
C GLY A 12 7.63 8.88 -13.10
N MET A 13 6.48 8.25 -13.23
CA MET A 13 5.32 8.52 -12.39
C MET A 13 5.53 8.10 -10.94
N LEU A 14 6.12 6.93 -10.68
CA LEU A 14 6.43 6.47 -9.33
C LEU A 14 7.43 7.40 -8.64
N ILE A 15 8.48 7.85 -9.35
CA ILE A 15 9.46 8.82 -8.83
C ILE A 15 8.73 10.11 -8.42
N ALA A 16 7.93 10.69 -9.32
CA ALA A 16 7.20 11.92 -9.02
C ALA A 16 6.27 11.75 -7.81
N PHE A 17 5.53 10.65 -7.75
CA PHE A 17 4.55 10.42 -6.69
C PHE A 17 5.23 10.19 -5.32
N ILE A 18 6.28 9.37 -5.27
CA ILE A 18 7.05 9.12 -4.05
C ILE A 18 7.71 10.42 -3.57
N SER A 19 8.26 11.25 -4.47
CA SER A 19 8.85 12.53 -4.11
C SER A 19 7.83 13.51 -3.52
N ILE A 20 6.61 13.56 -4.05
CA ILE A 20 5.54 14.40 -3.51
C ILE A 20 5.18 13.95 -2.08
N ILE A 21 5.03 12.64 -1.86
CA ILE A 21 4.72 12.13 -0.51
C ILE A 21 5.89 12.38 0.45
N ALA A 22 7.13 12.21 0.01
CA ALA A 22 8.30 12.53 0.82
C ALA A 22 8.32 14.02 1.22
N MET A 23 7.94 14.93 0.31
CA MET A 23 7.79 16.36 0.62
C MET A 23 6.70 16.60 1.67
N PHE A 24 5.54 15.94 1.58
CA PHE A 24 4.51 16.03 2.61
C PHE A 24 4.98 15.46 3.95
N ASN A 25 5.68 14.34 3.95
CA ASN A 25 6.25 13.76 5.17
C ASN A 25 7.29 14.68 5.82
N TYR A 26 8.07 15.42 5.02
CA TYR A 26 8.96 16.45 5.55
C TYR A 26 8.17 17.55 6.28
N LEU A 27 7.05 18.02 5.72
CA LEU A 27 6.20 19.00 6.40
C LEU A 27 5.52 18.42 7.66
N LEU A 28 5.09 17.17 7.62
CA LEU A 28 4.50 16.50 8.78
C LEU A 28 5.52 16.19 9.88
N SER A 29 6.81 16.11 9.55
CA SER A 29 7.87 15.92 10.53
C SER A 29 7.94 17.05 11.56
N PHE A 30 7.51 18.28 11.22
CA PHE A 30 7.36 19.38 12.18
C PHE A 30 6.33 19.09 13.27
N ALA A 31 5.35 18.22 12.99
CA ALA A 31 4.37 17.73 13.95
C ALA A 31 4.74 16.34 14.51
N ASN A 32 5.98 15.87 14.31
CA ASN A 32 6.45 14.53 14.66
C ASN A 32 5.58 13.40 14.10
N THR A 33 5.07 13.54 12.88
CA THR A 33 4.24 12.51 12.24
C THR A 33 4.56 12.33 10.75
N SER A 34 3.96 11.33 10.12
CA SER A 34 4.03 11.04 8.69
C SER A 34 2.69 10.52 8.16
N ILE A 35 2.50 10.55 6.84
CA ILE A 35 1.27 10.07 6.19
C ILE A 35 0.98 8.61 6.55
N ASP A 36 2.01 7.76 6.54
CA ASP A 36 1.88 6.34 6.87
C ASP A 36 1.52 6.11 8.34
N GLN A 37 1.98 6.95 9.26
CA GLN A 37 1.56 6.89 10.68
C GLN A 37 0.12 7.35 10.88
N ILE A 38 -0.30 8.42 10.18
CA ILE A 38 -1.70 8.89 10.22
C ILE A 38 -2.64 7.82 9.68
N LEU A 39 -2.29 7.22 8.53
CA LEU A 39 -3.02 6.08 7.99
C LEU A 39 -2.90 4.85 8.90
N GLY A 40 -1.79 4.70 9.61
CA GLY A 40 -1.56 3.65 10.58
C GLY A 40 -2.57 3.67 11.71
N LEU A 41 -2.89 4.85 12.25
CA LEU A 41 -3.95 5.02 13.25
C LEU A 41 -5.33 4.61 12.70
N LEU A 42 -5.60 4.93 11.44
CA LEU A 42 -6.85 4.53 10.78
C LEU A 42 -6.92 3.02 10.53
N PHE A 43 -5.79 2.40 10.17
CA PHE A 43 -5.71 0.99 9.81
C PHE A 43 -5.38 0.05 10.95
N GLN A 44 -4.95 0.55 12.11
CA GLN A 44 -4.74 -0.25 13.32
C GLN A 44 -5.98 -1.09 13.70
N PRO A 45 -7.19 -0.50 13.85
CA PRO A 45 -8.37 -1.31 14.17
C PRO A 45 -8.68 -2.33 13.07
N LEU A 46 -8.41 -2.00 11.81
CA LEU A 46 -8.59 -2.92 10.69
C LEU A 46 -7.60 -4.09 10.74
N ALA A 47 -6.32 -3.84 11.03
CA ALA A 47 -5.31 -4.87 11.24
C ALA A 47 -5.72 -5.83 12.37
N TRP A 48 -6.24 -5.28 13.47
CA TRP A 48 -6.75 -6.07 14.59
C TRP A 48 -7.89 -7.01 14.15
N THR A 49 -8.83 -6.54 13.31
CA THR A 49 -9.90 -7.41 12.78
C THR A 49 -9.43 -8.55 11.87
N MET A 50 -8.19 -8.49 11.33
CA MET A 50 -7.60 -9.58 10.56
C MET A 50 -7.00 -10.69 11.45
N GLY A 51 -7.06 -10.53 12.78
CA GLY A 51 -6.52 -11.47 13.76
C GLY A 51 -5.15 -11.09 14.32
N ILE A 52 -4.62 -9.90 14.02
CA ILE A 52 -3.36 -9.41 14.59
C ILE A 52 -3.59 -8.96 16.04
N PRO A 53 -2.76 -9.37 17.03
CA PRO A 53 -2.85 -8.90 18.41
C PRO A 53 -2.76 -7.37 18.51
N TRP A 54 -3.38 -6.78 19.53
CA TRP A 54 -3.48 -5.32 19.64
C TRP A 54 -2.10 -4.65 19.74
N GLU A 55 -1.15 -5.29 20.43
CA GLU A 55 0.24 -4.88 20.58
C GLU A 55 0.99 -4.77 19.24
N ASP A 56 0.72 -5.66 18.29
CA ASP A 56 1.34 -5.67 16.96
C ASP A 56 0.56 -4.81 15.96
N SER A 57 -0.73 -4.57 16.23
CA SER A 57 -1.67 -3.94 15.29
C SER A 57 -1.28 -2.53 14.87
N ALA A 58 -0.62 -1.75 15.75
CA ALA A 58 -0.17 -0.40 15.42
C ALA A 58 0.96 -0.41 14.37
N ILE A 59 1.90 -1.34 14.50
CA ILE A 59 3.00 -1.54 13.56
C ILE A 59 2.45 -2.01 12.21
N VAL A 60 1.58 -3.02 12.22
CA VAL A 60 0.99 -3.54 10.98
C VAL A 60 0.07 -2.52 10.30
N GLY A 61 -0.72 -1.77 11.07
CA GLY A 61 -1.53 -0.66 10.56
C GLY A 61 -0.66 0.37 9.84
N THR A 62 0.49 0.74 10.41
CA THR A 62 1.44 1.66 9.77
C THR A 62 2.00 1.07 8.47
N LEU A 63 2.33 -0.22 8.42
CA LEU A 63 2.75 -0.89 7.18
C LEU A 63 1.66 -0.86 6.10
N MET A 64 0.40 -1.09 6.48
CA MET A 64 -0.75 -0.97 5.58
C MET A 64 -0.92 0.47 5.08
N GLY A 65 -0.72 1.46 5.94
CA GLY A 65 -0.69 2.88 5.59
C GLY A 65 0.41 3.20 4.59
N LYS A 66 1.61 2.69 4.86
CA LYS A 66 2.78 2.83 4.00
C LYS A 66 2.56 2.20 2.62
N LYS A 67 1.92 1.03 2.55
CA LYS A 67 1.50 0.41 1.30
C LYS A 67 0.59 1.34 0.49
N ILE A 68 -0.49 1.85 1.08
CA ILE A 68 -1.48 2.68 0.38
C ILE A 68 -0.87 3.99 -0.11
N ALA A 69 -0.11 4.67 0.76
CA ALA A 69 0.53 5.94 0.45
C ALA A 69 1.63 5.76 -0.59
N PHE A 70 2.56 4.85 -0.34
CA PHE A 70 3.72 4.59 -1.18
C PHE A 70 3.47 3.37 -2.07
N THR A 71 4.13 2.25 -1.75
CA THR A 71 4.05 1.00 -2.48
C THR A 71 4.25 -0.17 -1.53
N GLU A 72 3.78 -1.34 -1.93
CA GLU A 72 4.02 -2.62 -1.26
C GLU A 72 5.50 -2.95 -1.15
N LEU A 73 6.33 -2.58 -2.13
CA LEU A 73 7.78 -2.84 -2.09
C LEU A 73 8.46 -2.15 -0.91
N ILE A 74 8.09 -0.90 -0.63
CA ILE A 74 8.63 -0.16 0.51
C ILE A 74 8.11 -0.75 1.83
N ALA A 75 6.82 -1.09 1.88
CA ALA A 75 6.22 -1.71 3.06
C ALA A 75 6.84 -3.10 3.37
N PHE A 76 7.11 -3.92 2.36
CA PHE A 76 7.81 -5.19 2.54
C PHE A 76 9.27 -5.01 3.00
N GLY A 77 9.94 -3.95 2.51
CA GLY A 77 11.27 -3.57 2.99
C GLY A 77 11.31 -3.32 4.49
N ASP A 78 10.32 -2.59 5.00
CA ASP A 78 10.16 -2.34 6.45
C ASP A 78 9.76 -3.61 7.21
N LEU A 79 8.79 -4.37 6.70
CA LEU A 79 8.34 -5.62 7.32
C LEU A 79 9.50 -6.60 7.52
N LYS A 80 10.40 -6.71 6.54
CA LYS A 80 11.63 -7.51 6.66
C LYS A 80 12.46 -7.12 7.89
N ASN A 81 12.65 -5.81 8.12
CA ASN A 81 13.45 -5.32 9.25
C ASN A 81 12.72 -5.53 10.59
N ILE A 82 11.40 -5.34 10.61
CA ILE A 82 10.54 -5.59 11.77
C ILE A 82 10.60 -7.06 12.20
N ILE A 83 10.52 -7.99 11.24
CA ILE A 83 10.69 -9.43 11.48
C ILE A 83 12.09 -9.72 12.02
N ALA A 84 13.13 -9.19 11.38
CA ALA A 84 14.52 -9.43 11.77
C ALA A 84 14.85 -8.93 13.19
N THR A 85 14.13 -7.92 13.67
CA THR A 85 14.31 -7.33 15.01
C THR A 85 13.34 -7.90 16.05
N GLY A 86 12.44 -8.81 15.68
CA GLY A 86 11.48 -9.43 16.59
C GLY A 86 10.44 -8.45 17.15
N GLN A 87 10.12 -7.38 16.41
CA GLN A 87 9.18 -6.35 16.87
C GLN A 87 7.71 -6.77 16.82
N ILE A 88 7.39 -7.82 16.05
CA ILE A 88 6.05 -8.42 15.96
C ILE A 88 6.18 -9.94 16.04
N SER A 89 5.08 -10.61 16.40
CA SER A 89 5.04 -12.08 16.40
C SER A 89 5.09 -12.67 14.98
N ASP A 90 5.53 -13.93 14.86
CA ASP A 90 5.55 -14.67 13.58
C ASP A 90 4.16 -14.76 12.94
N ARG A 91 3.11 -14.89 13.77
CA ARG A 91 1.72 -14.89 13.32
C ARG A 91 1.34 -13.54 12.70
N SER A 92 1.66 -12.43 13.37
CA SER A 92 1.43 -11.07 12.83
C SER A 92 2.22 -10.81 11.56
N ALA A 93 3.47 -11.28 11.48
CA ALA A 93 4.31 -11.17 10.29
C ALA A 93 3.68 -11.90 9.09
N LEU A 94 3.11 -13.09 9.32
CA LEU A 94 2.44 -13.86 8.27
C LEU A 94 1.16 -13.15 7.78
N ILE A 95 0.29 -12.72 8.71
CA ILE A 95 -0.94 -11.97 8.35
C ILE A 95 -0.59 -10.67 7.63
N ALA A 96 0.39 -9.92 8.13
CA ALA A 96 0.88 -8.69 7.49
C ALA A 96 1.37 -8.97 6.07
N SER A 97 2.10 -10.06 5.84
CA SER A 97 2.58 -10.44 4.51
C SER A 97 1.43 -10.61 3.50
N TYR A 98 0.33 -11.25 3.90
CA TYR A 98 -0.87 -11.34 3.07
C TYR A 98 -1.57 -9.98 2.87
N ALA A 99 -1.66 -9.17 3.92
CA ALA A 99 -2.29 -7.85 3.85
C ALA A 99 -1.52 -6.88 2.93
N LEU A 100 -0.19 -7.01 2.89
CA LEU A 100 0.68 -6.22 2.03
C LEU A 100 0.74 -6.73 0.59
N CYS A 101 0.45 -8.01 0.35
CA CYS A 101 0.49 -8.62 -0.97
C CYS A 101 -0.60 -8.05 -1.90
N GLY A 102 -0.24 -7.04 -2.70
CA GLY A 102 -1.08 -6.50 -3.77
C GLY A 102 -0.72 -5.05 -4.12
N PHE A 103 -0.91 -4.69 -5.38
CA PHE A 103 -0.58 -3.36 -5.93
C PHE A 103 -1.66 -2.30 -5.67
N ALA A 104 -2.38 -2.38 -4.55
CA ALA A 104 -3.38 -1.39 -4.20
C ALA A 104 -2.73 -0.21 -3.48
N ASN A 105 -2.39 0.83 -4.24
CA ASN A 105 -1.77 2.07 -3.74
C ASN A 105 -2.05 3.23 -4.70
N PHE A 106 -1.79 4.46 -4.28
CA PHE A 106 -2.02 5.63 -5.14
C PHE A 106 -1.11 5.67 -6.38
N GLY A 107 0.11 5.13 -6.31
CA GLY A 107 0.98 4.98 -7.48
C GLY A 107 0.34 4.12 -8.57
N SER A 108 -0.31 3.02 -8.18
CA SER A 108 -1.01 2.10 -9.09
C SER A 108 -2.23 2.71 -9.77
N ILE A 109 -2.80 3.79 -9.21
CA ILE A 109 -3.83 4.56 -9.91
C ILE A 109 -3.24 5.17 -11.18
N GLY A 110 -2.09 5.82 -11.04
CA GLY A 110 -1.40 6.40 -12.17
C GLY A 110 -0.96 5.33 -13.17
N ILE A 111 -0.43 4.20 -12.71
CA ILE A 111 -0.01 3.08 -13.58
C ILE A 111 -1.19 2.60 -14.43
N GLN A 112 -2.38 2.45 -13.84
CA GLN A 112 -3.58 2.04 -14.57
C GLN A 112 -4.04 3.09 -15.57
N LEU A 113 -4.02 4.38 -15.20
CA LEU A 113 -4.39 5.47 -16.10
C LEU A 113 -3.41 5.64 -17.27
N GLY A 114 -2.11 5.51 -17.00
CA GLY A 114 -1.07 5.61 -18.03
C GLY A 114 -1.03 4.36 -18.93
N GLY A 115 -1.09 3.18 -18.32
CA GLY A 115 -1.02 1.91 -19.03
C GLY A 115 -2.30 1.58 -19.79
N ILE A 116 -3.41 1.36 -19.08
CA ILE A 116 -4.68 0.99 -19.69
C ILE A 116 -5.20 2.15 -20.54
N GLY A 117 -5.08 3.38 -20.06
CA GLY A 117 -5.45 4.56 -20.84
C GLY A 117 -4.59 4.76 -22.08
N GLY A 118 -3.32 4.32 -22.09
CA GLY A 118 -2.49 4.31 -23.29
C GLY A 118 -2.94 3.27 -24.33
N MET A 119 -3.46 2.13 -23.87
CA MET A 119 -3.96 1.05 -24.73
C MET A 119 -5.38 1.30 -25.26
N ALA A 120 -6.24 1.96 -24.47
CA ALA A 120 -7.62 2.30 -24.83
C ALA A 120 -7.89 3.80 -24.57
N PRO A 121 -7.38 4.71 -25.41
CA PRO A 121 -7.47 6.16 -25.20
C PRO A 121 -8.90 6.68 -25.03
N GLU A 122 -9.85 6.10 -25.76
CA GLU A 122 -11.28 6.42 -25.73
C GLU A 122 -11.95 6.08 -24.38
N ARG A 123 -11.35 5.16 -23.59
CA ARG A 123 -11.87 4.72 -22.28
C ARG A 123 -11.21 5.42 -21.10
N LYS A 124 -10.26 6.35 -21.32
CA LYS A 124 -9.57 7.09 -20.25
C LYS A 124 -10.53 7.75 -19.25
N LYS A 125 -11.65 8.30 -19.75
CA LYS A 125 -12.66 8.97 -18.90
C LYS A 125 -13.45 7.99 -18.02
N ASP A 126 -13.64 6.77 -18.47
CA ASP A 126 -14.26 5.72 -17.65
C ASP A 126 -13.26 5.22 -16.60
N LEU A 127 -12.01 4.99 -17.01
CA LEU A 127 -10.93 4.55 -16.12
C LEU A 127 -10.70 5.54 -14.98
N SER A 128 -10.64 6.85 -15.25
CA SER A 128 -10.44 7.87 -14.21
C SER A 128 -11.54 7.91 -13.16
N LYS A 129 -12.77 7.51 -13.50
CA LYS A 129 -13.88 7.40 -12.55
C LYS A 129 -13.83 6.13 -11.68
N LEU A 130 -13.21 5.07 -12.19
CA LEU A 130 -13.19 3.75 -11.55
C LEU A 130 -11.92 3.48 -10.76
N VAL A 131 -10.80 4.07 -11.15
CA VAL A 131 -9.47 3.67 -10.67
C VAL A 131 -9.29 3.78 -9.15
N THR A 132 -9.87 4.79 -8.51
CA THR A 132 -9.85 4.90 -7.03
C THR A 132 -10.67 3.79 -6.38
N LYS A 133 -11.85 3.47 -6.94
CA LYS A 133 -12.67 2.35 -6.45
C LYS A 133 -11.97 1.01 -6.67
N ALA A 134 -11.29 0.85 -7.80
CA ALA A 134 -10.50 -0.33 -8.11
C ALA A 134 -9.32 -0.49 -7.13
N MET A 135 -8.63 0.59 -6.79
CA MET A 135 -7.57 0.59 -5.77
C MET A 135 -8.10 0.16 -4.41
N ILE A 136 -9.21 0.75 -3.94
CA ILE A 136 -9.83 0.40 -2.66
C ILE A 136 -10.31 -1.07 -2.67
N GLY A 137 -10.96 -1.51 -3.75
CA GLY A 137 -11.38 -2.90 -3.92
C GLY A 137 -10.21 -3.88 -3.88
N GLY A 138 -9.09 -3.54 -4.51
CA GLY A 138 -7.84 -4.32 -4.45
C GLY A 138 -7.26 -4.40 -3.05
N ALA A 139 -7.29 -3.30 -2.28
CA ALA A 139 -6.83 -3.29 -0.88
C ALA A 139 -7.69 -4.24 -0.03
N ILE A 140 -9.02 -4.10 -0.12
CA ILE A 140 -9.97 -4.96 0.59
C ILE A 140 -9.76 -6.43 0.22
N ALA A 141 -9.53 -6.75 -1.06
CA ALA A 141 -9.26 -8.12 -1.49
C ALA A 141 -8.02 -8.70 -0.80
N SER A 142 -6.91 -7.95 -0.73
CA SER A 142 -5.71 -8.40 0.01
C SER A 142 -5.96 -8.57 1.52
N TRP A 143 -6.78 -7.71 2.11
CA TRP A 143 -7.11 -7.76 3.53
C TRP A 143 -8.07 -8.90 3.90
N LEU A 144 -8.99 -9.25 3.00
CA LEU A 144 -9.82 -10.45 3.14
C LEU A 144 -8.95 -11.70 3.09
N THR A 145 -7.99 -11.78 2.17
CA THR A 145 -7.03 -12.89 2.11
C THR A 145 -6.21 -12.97 3.40
N ALA A 146 -5.75 -11.84 3.95
CA ALA A 146 -5.05 -11.79 5.23
C ALA A 146 -5.91 -12.26 6.40
N THR A 147 -7.20 -11.90 6.41
CA THR A 147 -8.16 -12.35 7.41
C THR A 147 -8.36 -13.87 7.34
N ILE A 148 -8.47 -14.42 6.13
CA ILE A 148 -8.55 -15.88 5.93
C ILE A 148 -7.27 -16.56 6.41
N ALA A 149 -6.10 -16.01 6.10
CA ALA A 149 -4.83 -16.53 6.60
C ALA A 149 -4.79 -16.52 8.14
N GLY A 150 -5.21 -15.41 8.78
CA GLY A 150 -5.29 -15.27 10.23
C GLY A 150 -6.28 -16.21 10.92
N LEU A 151 -7.28 -16.72 10.20
CA LEU A 151 -8.21 -17.74 10.71
C LEU A 151 -7.63 -19.16 10.66
N ILE A 152 -6.74 -19.45 9.70
CA ILE A 152 -6.20 -20.79 9.47
C ILE A 152 -4.95 -21.05 10.31
N ILE A 153 -4.27 -20.00 10.78
CA ILE A 153 -3.03 -20.06 11.57
C ILE A 153 -3.23 -19.66 13.03
#